data_AF-A0A6L4Z3T6-F1
#
_entry.id   AF-A0A6L4Z3T6-F1
#
_cell.length_a   1.000
_cell.length_b   1.000
_cell.length_c   1.000
_cell.angle_alpha   90.00
_cell.angle_beta   90.00
_cell.angle_gamma   90.00
#
_symmetry.space_group_name_H-M   'P 1'
#
loop_
_entity.id
_entity.type
_entity.pdbx_description
1 polymer ?
#
loop_
_entity_poly.entity_id
_entity_poly.type
_entity_poly.pdbx_seq_one_letter_code
_entity_poly.pdbx_strand_id
1 'polypeptide(L)'
;MALNVPKLTGNTVRELFQEAVKHVKELNGTAKEKAELFEALGKQINQRSGYSWMAYYNEGTDESHIFTGTLAAVLVVSPDGRLFRGSLQQGSIKVGVKDGKPIYTPIYELMKEI
;
A
#
# COMPACT_ATOMS: atom_id res chain seq x y z
N MET A 1 -2.23 -16.74 13.54
CA MET A 1 -0.93 -16.51 14.22
C MET A 1 -0.76 -15.01 14.38
N ALA A 2 -0.18 -14.52 15.48
CA ALA A 2 0.09 -13.10 15.63
C ALA A 2 1.20 -12.70 14.65
N LEU A 3 0.98 -11.64 13.87
CA LEU A 3 1.95 -11.14 12.92
C LEU A 3 3.14 -10.55 13.70
N ASN A 4 4.36 -11.01 13.43
CA ASN A 4 5.55 -10.45 14.08
C ASN A 4 5.88 -9.11 13.43
N VAL A 5 5.54 -8.01 14.10
CA VAL A 5 5.73 -6.65 13.57
C VAL A 5 7.09 -6.12 14.03
N PRO A 6 8.07 -5.92 13.13
CA PRO A 6 9.37 -5.38 13.50
C PRO A 6 9.24 -3.92 13.95
N LYS A 7 10.15 -3.51 14.83
CA LYS A 7 10.25 -2.12 15.28
C LYS A 7 11.07 -1.31 14.27
N LEU A 8 10.48 -0.24 13.74
CA LEU A 8 11.18 0.64 12.79
C LEU A 8 12.25 1.47 13.49
N THR A 9 13.43 1.56 12.89
CA THR A 9 14.64 2.20 13.44
C THR A 9 14.99 3.53 12.79
N GLY A 10 14.47 3.83 11.59
CA GLY A 10 14.72 5.10 10.89
C GLY A 10 14.44 6.36 11.73
N ASN A 11 15.12 7.47 11.42
CA ASN A 11 15.00 8.75 12.15
C ASN A 11 14.08 9.75 11.45
N THR A 12 13.87 9.58 10.15
CA THR A 12 12.94 10.41 9.36
C THR A 12 11.74 9.60 8.88
N VAL A 13 10.63 10.26 8.58
CA VAL A 13 9.44 9.62 7.96
C VAL A 13 9.81 8.85 6.69
N ARG A 14 10.75 9.39 5.90
CA ARG A 14 11.23 8.74 4.68
C ARG A 14 11.94 7.42 4.98
N GLU A 15 12.87 7.42 5.92
CA GLU A 15 13.61 6.21 6.33
C GLU A 15 12.67 5.16 6.92
N LEU A 16 11.76 5.59 7.81
CA LEU A 16 10.74 4.74 8.41
C LEU A 16 9.86 4.08 7.35
N PHE A 17 9.40 4.85 6.35
CA PHE A 17 8.61 4.31 5.24
C PHE A 17 9.41 3.33 4.37
N GLN A 18 10.67 3.63 4.06
CA GLN A 18 11.52 2.73 3.28
C GLN A 18 11.78 1.41 3.99
N GLU A 19 12.04 1.46 5.30
CA GLU A 19 12.20 0.29 6.16
C GLU A 19 10.90 -0.50 6.24
N ALA A 20 9.74 0.16 6.38
CA ALA A 20 8.45 -0.50 6.39
C ALA A 20 8.17 -1.27 5.08
N VAL A 21 8.39 -0.62 3.94
CA VAL A 21 8.25 -1.26 2.61
C VAL A 21 9.19 -2.46 2.48
N LYS A 22 10.43 -2.33 2.96
CA LYS A 22 11.40 -3.42 2.93
C LYS A 22 10.88 -4.65 3.70
N HIS A 23 10.38 -4.46 4.92
CA HIS A 23 9.83 -5.56 5.72
C HIS A 23 8.63 -6.24 5.04
N VAL A 24 7.75 -5.46 4.42
CA VAL A 24 6.58 -6.03 3.69
C VAL A 24 7.02 -6.80 2.44
N LYS A 25 8.06 -6.33 1.76
CA LYS A 25 8.63 -7.02 0.60
C LYS A 25 9.30 -8.33 0.98
N GLU A 26 10.00 -8.37 2.11
CA GLU A 26 10.70 -9.56 2.63
C GLU A 26 9.74 -10.58 3.27
N LEU A 27 8.52 -10.18 3.64
CA LEU A 27 7.50 -11.10 4.14
C LEU A 27 7.09 -12.09 3.05
N ASN A 28 7.39 -13.37 3.25
CA ASN A 28 6.82 -14.46 2.45
C ASN A 28 5.43 -14.81 2.99
N GLY A 29 4.42 -14.04 2.58
CA GLY A 29 3.04 -14.17 3.02
C GLY A 29 2.04 -13.71 1.97
N THR A 30 0.77 -13.92 2.27
CA THR A 30 -0.38 -13.51 1.44
C THR A 30 -0.47 -11.99 1.30
N ALA A 31 -1.23 -11.51 0.30
CA ALA A 31 -1.50 -10.08 0.13
C ALA A 31 -2.09 -9.45 1.40
N LYS A 32 -2.99 -10.18 2.08
CA LYS A 32 -3.58 -9.78 3.36
C LYS A 32 -2.55 -9.65 4.47
N GLU A 33 -1.69 -10.64 4.67
CA GLU A 33 -0.63 -10.58 5.69
C GLU A 33 0.35 -9.43 5.42
N LYS A 34 0.67 -9.17 4.16
CA LYS A 34 1.48 -8.01 3.75
C LYS A 34 0.79 -6.68 4.04
N ALA A 35 -0.50 -6.58 3.77
CA ALA A 35 -1.29 -5.39 4.07
C ALA A 35 -1.39 -5.15 5.59
N GLU A 36 -1.68 -6.18 6.38
CA GLU A 36 -1.72 -6.13 7.84
C GLU A 36 -0.36 -5.71 8.41
N LEU A 37 0.75 -6.24 7.87
CA LEU A 37 2.10 -5.81 8.25
C LEU A 37 2.33 -4.33 7.94
N PHE A 38 1.98 -3.89 6.73
CA PHE A 38 2.16 -2.48 6.36
C PHE A 38 1.29 -1.55 7.22
N GLU A 39 0.06 -1.94 7.53
CA GLU A 39 -0.82 -1.15 8.40
C GLU A 39 -0.23 -1.01 9.82
N ALA A 40 0.30 -2.11 10.38
CA ALA A 40 0.94 -2.09 11.69
C ALA A 40 2.22 -1.24 11.71
N LEU A 41 3.05 -1.33 10.67
CA LEU A 41 4.24 -0.50 10.52
C LEU A 41 3.86 0.97 10.30
N GLY A 42 2.82 1.24 9.50
CA GLY A 42 2.26 2.57 9.29
C GLY A 42 1.81 3.25 10.57
N LYS A 43 1.22 2.50 11.52
CA LYS A 43 0.90 3.01 12.86
C LYS A 43 2.15 3.48 13.61
N GLN A 44 3.28 2.76 13.49
CA GLN A 44 4.56 3.21 14.06
C GLN A 44 5.07 4.50 13.38
N ILE A 45 4.99 4.60 12.05
CA ILE A 45 5.39 5.81 11.31
C ILE A 45 4.56 7.00 11.77
N ASN A 46 3.23 6.83 11.82
CA ASN A 46 2.28 7.86 12.24
C ASN A 46 2.65 8.40 13.63
N GLN A 47 2.79 7.51 14.62
CA GLN A 47 3.19 7.88 15.99
C GLN A 47 4.55 8.59 16.04
N ARG A 48 5.57 8.03 15.36
CA ARG A 48 6.93 8.60 15.37
C ARG A 48 7.03 9.93 14.63
N SER A 49 6.14 10.18 13.68
CA SER A 49 6.06 11.43 12.93
C SER A 49 5.35 12.57 13.66
N GLY A 50 4.88 12.34 14.90
CA GLY A 50 4.00 13.28 15.59
C GLY A 50 2.67 13.49 14.85
N TYR A 51 2.16 12.41 14.22
CA TYR A 51 0.92 12.41 13.44
C TYR A 51 0.93 13.26 12.16
N SER A 52 2.10 13.70 11.70
CA SER A 52 2.25 14.39 10.41
C SER A 52 2.19 13.44 9.20
N TRP A 53 2.39 12.14 9.42
CA TRP A 53 2.25 11.11 8.41
C TRP A 53 1.02 10.23 8.68
N MET A 54 0.21 10.00 7.65
CA MET A 54 -0.96 9.13 7.73
C MET A 54 -1.12 8.35 6.41
N ALA A 55 -1.73 7.17 6.51
CA ALA A 55 -2.21 6.40 5.38
C ALA A 55 -3.61 5.87 5.67
N TYR A 56 -4.50 5.96 4.68
CA TYR A 56 -5.84 5.41 4.72
C TYR A 56 -5.88 4.10 3.95
N TYR A 57 -6.34 3.05 4.62
CA TYR A 57 -6.51 1.72 4.05
C TYR A 57 -7.84 1.59 3.32
N ASN A 58 -7.82 1.01 2.13
CA ASN A 58 -8.99 0.58 1.37
C ASN A 58 -8.69 -0.78 0.72
N GLU A 59 -9.73 -1.55 0.49
CA GLU A 59 -9.67 -2.81 -0.26
C GLU A 59 -10.31 -2.60 -1.64
N GLY A 60 -9.58 -2.97 -2.69
CA GLY A 60 -10.06 -2.96 -4.06
C GLY A 60 -11.01 -4.13 -4.32
N THR A 61 -11.91 -3.98 -5.29
CA THR A 61 -12.82 -5.05 -5.72
C THR A 61 -12.10 -6.23 -6.37
N ASP A 62 -10.84 -6.05 -6.72
CA ASP A 62 -9.92 -7.04 -7.25
C ASP A 62 -9.10 -7.75 -6.16
N GLU A 63 -9.41 -7.53 -4.87
CA GLU A 63 -8.66 -8.02 -3.70
C GLU A 63 -7.30 -7.33 -3.48
N SER A 64 -7.06 -6.19 -4.14
CA SER A 64 -5.88 -5.37 -3.84
C SER A 64 -6.04 -4.60 -2.53
N HIS A 65 -4.92 -4.36 -1.83
CA HIS A 65 -4.90 -3.55 -0.61
C HIS A 65 -4.22 -2.21 -0.89
N ILE A 66 -4.97 -1.12 -0.73
CA ILE A 66 -4.60 0.22 -1.19
C ILE A 66 -4.40 1.12 0.03
N PHE A 67 -3.21 1.71 0.15
CA PHE A 67 -2.87 2.69 1.18
C PHE A 67 -2.66 4.05 0.54
N THR A 68 -3.54 5.01 0.88
CA THR A 68 -3.49 6.37 0.34
C THR A 68 -2.95 7.34 1.39
N GLY A 69 -1.93 8.10 1.04
CA GLY A 69 -1.36 9.15 1.88
C GLY A 69 -1.77 10.55 1.45
N THR A 70 -1.16 11.55 2.07
CA THR A 70 -1.29 12.95 1.65
C THR A 70 -0.78 13.14 0.21
N LEU A 71 -1.31 14.15 -0.50
CA LEU A 71 -0.90 14.48 -1.88
C LEU A 71 -1.13 13.34 -2.89
N ALA A 72 -2.17 12.54 -2.69
CA ALA A 72 -2.55 11.44 -3.56
C ALA A 72 -1.47 10.34 -3.73
N ALA A 73 -0.49 10.27 -2.82
CA ALA A 73 0.49 9.19 -2.81
C ALA A 73 -0.19 7.85 -2.51
N VAL A 74 0.21 6.79 -3.20
CA VAL A 74 -0.38 5.45 -3.03
C VAL A 74 0.69 4.38 -2.91
N LEU A 75 0.46 3.45 -1.99
CA LEU A 75 1.10 2.14 -1.96
C LEU A 75 0.00 1.08 -2.17
N VAL A 76 0.24 0.10 -3.02
CA VAL A 76 -0.71 -0.99 -3.29
C VAL A 76 -0.02 -2.32 -3.08
N VAL A 77 -0.70 -3.24 -2.39
CA VAL A 77 -0.39 -4.67 -2.42
C VAL A 77 -1.37 -5.30 -3.40
N SER A 78 -0.88 -5.84 -4.51
CA SER A 78 -1.72 -6.56 -5.46
C SER A 78 -2.20 -7.89 -4.88
N PRO A 79 -3.20 -8.55 -5.50
CA PRO A 79 -3.75 -9.81 -5.00
C PRO A 79 -2.71 -10.95 -4.93
N ASP A 80 -1.71 -10.91 -5.81
CA ASP A 80 -0.58 -11.84 -5.81
C ASP A 80 0.56 -11.45 -4.85
N GLY A 81 0.39 -10.39 -4.06
CA GLY A 81 1.31 -9.96 -3.02
C GLY A 81 2.51 -9.13 -3.50
N ARG A 82 2.50 -8.63 -4.74
CA ARG A 82 3.48 -7.65 -5.23
C ARG A 82 3.16 -6.25 -4.72
N LEU A 83 4.20 -5.40 -4.63
CA LEU A 83 4.11 -4.05 -4.09
C LEU A 83 4.25 -3.02 -5.21
N PHE A 84 3.36 -2.06 -5.25
CA PHE A 84 3.36 -0.96 -6.21
C PHE A 84 3.29 0.38 -5.49
N ARG A 85 3.95 1.39 -6.05
CA ARG A 85 3.92 2.75 -5.54
C ARG A 85 3.73 3.75 -6.66
N GLY A 86 2.90 4.75 -6.41
CA GLY A 86 2.62 5.82 -7.36
C GLY A 86 1.85 6.98 -6.75
N SER A 87 1.17 7.73 -7.60
CA SER A 87 0.23 8.79 -7.22
C SER A 87 -1.05 8.64 -8.04
N LEU A 88 -2.23 8.88 -7.45
CA LEU A 88 -3.51 8.89 -8.19
C LEU A 88 -3.59 10.02 -9.23
N GLN A 89 -2.67 10.98 -9.19
CA GLN A 89 -2.56 11.99 -10.24
C GLN A 89 -1.91 11.45 -11.52
N GLN A 90 -1.28 10.27 -11.46
CA GLN A 90 -0.63 9.63 -12.60
C GLN A 90 -1.57 8.62 -13.26
N GLY A 91 -2.00 8.94 -14.47
CA GLY A 91 -2.73 8.00 -15.34
C GLY A 91 -4.21 8.31 -15.51
N SER A 92 -4.80 7.70 -16.53
CA SER A 92 -6.22 7.78 -16.82
C SER A 92 -6.85 6.44 -16.44
N ILE A 93 -7.64 6.42 -15.36
CA ILE A 93 -8.40 5.23 -14.98
C ILE A 93 -9.44 4.98 -16.08
N LYS A 94 -9.37 3.85 -16.76
CA LYS A 94 -10.43 3.44 -17.68
C LYS A 94 -11.56 2.85 -16.85
N VAL A 95 -12.70 3.52 -16.91
CA VAL A 95 -13.97 3.05 -16.38
C VAL A 95 -14.88 2.81 -17.58
N GLY A 96 -15.42 1.61 -17.71
CA GLY A 96 -16.30 1.26 -18.81
C GLY A 96 -17.20 0.07 -18.50
N VAL A 97 -18.01 -0.32 -19.48
CA VAL A 97 -18.85 -1.52 -19.41
C VAL A 97 -18.59 -2.36 -20.66
N LYS A 98 -18.33 -3.65 -20.50
CA LYS A 98 -18.24 -4.63 -21.59
C LYS A 98 -19.13 -5.81 -21.25
N ASP A 99 -19.98 -6.18 -22.19
CA ASP A 99 -20.95 -7.28 -22.03
C ASP A 99 -21.82 -7.13 -20.76
N GLY A 100 -22.21 -5.89 -20.45
CA GLY A 100 -23.01 -5.56 -19.26
C GLY A 100 -22.23 -5.61 -17.93
N LYS A 101 -20.93 -5.93 -17.95
CA LYS A 101 -20.06 -5.96 -16.76
C LYS A 101 -19.17 -4.74 -16.73
N PRO A 102 -19.01 -4.08 -15.57
CA PRO A 102 -18.08 -2.98 -15.48
C PRO A 102 -16.64 -3.48 -15.67
N ILE A 103 -15.86 -2.78 -16.48
CA ILE A 103 -14.41 -2.94 -16.57
C ILE A 103 -13.78 -1.77 -15.85
N TYR A 104 -12.85 -2.11 -14.95
CA TYR A 104 -11.96 -1.18 -14.30
C TYR A 104 -10.52 -1.60 -14.57
N THR A 105 -9.65 -0.64 -14.86
CA THR A 105 -8.19 -0.88 -14.82
C THR A 105 -7.77 -0.99 -13.35
N PRO A 106 -7.16 -2.11 -12.91
CA PRO A 106 -6.59 -2.22 -11.57
C PRO A 106 -5.60 -1.08 -11.31
N ILE A 107 -5.70 -0.47 -10.13
CA ILE A 107 -4.99 0.79 -9.86
C ILE A 107 -3.47 0.63 -9.87
N TYR A 108 -2.98 -0.57 -9.52
CA TYR A 108 -1.56 -0.91 -9.51
C TYR A 108 -0.96 -1.03 -10.92
N GLU A 109 -1.77 -1.24 -11.98
CA GLU A 109 -1.27 -1.24 -13.37
C GLU A 109 -0.80 0.14 -13.84
N LEU A 110 -1.23 1.20 -13.15
CA LEU A 110 -0.79 2.58 -13.42
C LEU A 110 0.45 2.96 -12.60
N MET A 111 0.97 2.05 -11.79
CA MET A 111 2.00 2.33 -10.79
C MET A 111 3.31 1.57 -11.07
N LYS A 112 4.37 2.02 -10.42
CA LYS A 112 5.68 1.36 -10.49
C LYS A 112 5.76 0.25 -9.44
N GLU A 113 6.09 -0.96 -9.86
CA GLU A 113 6.43 -2.07 -8.96
C GLU A 113 7.74 -1.75 -8.21
N ILE A 114 7.81 -2.06 -6.91
CA ILE A 114 8.94 -1.67 -6.03
C ILE A 114 9.57 -2.80 -5.25
#